data_AF-A0A7C7JS29-F1
#
_entry.id   AF-A0A7C7JS29-F1
#
_cell.length_a   1.000
_cell.length_b   1.000
_cell.length_c   1.000
_cell.angle_alpha   90.00
_cell.angle_beta   90.00
_cell.angle_gamma   90.00
#
_symmetry.space_group_name_H-M   'P 1'
#
loop_
_entity.id
_entity.type
_entity.pdbx_description
1 polymer ?
#
loop_
_entity_poly.entity_id
_entity_poly.type
_entity_poly.pdbx_seq_one_letter_code
_entity_poly.pdbx_strand_id
1 'polypeptide(L)'
;MLSQTVGAKKESFLGNYGLDTATKLAVFLHTFPNREEFLKRYPLGEKLKRFLNLSIEGFQVLKTLPSKGVKDLHEYLKRFSPYLYPIGVLAKIYGAYDRFERVIHFYRRWKEYSKPLIGGREIIHLLGIKPSPLVGEILEKLVLAQLEGKVKTKKEAQEFVKNLLYAEKDKGGNPKE
;
A
#
# COMPACT_ATOMS: atom_id res chain seq x y z
N MET A 1 -52.46 6.98 6.26
CA MET A 1 -52.56 6.48 4.88
C MET A 1 -51.59 7.29 4.03
N LEU A 2 -50.46 6.67 3.64
CA LEU A 2 -50.19 6.18 2.27
C LEU A 2 -49.78 7.33 1.35
N SER A 3 -48.48 7.50 1.08
CA SER A 3 -47.68 6.73 0.13
C SER A 3 -47.81 7.25 -1.31
N GLN A 4 -46.72 7.90 -1.74
CA GLN A 4 -46.10 7.85 -3.08
C GLN A 4 -46.85 8.44 -4.29
N THR A 5 -46.15 9.33 -5.01
CA THR A 5 -45.58 9.02 -6.35
C THR A 5 -44.48 10.07 -6.64
N VAL A 6 -43.20 9.75 -6.48
CA VAL A 6 -42.28 9.33 -7.56
C VAL A 6 -42.65 9.92 -8.92
N GLY A 7 -42.08 11.09 -9.23
CA GLY A 7 -42.07 11.69 -10.56
C GLY A 7 -40.62 11.90 -11.00
N ALA A 8 -40.11 10.97 -11.80
CA ALA A 8 -38.78 10.97 -12.38
C ALA A 8 -38.55 12.17 -13.32
N LYS A 9 -37.27 12.48 -13.55
CA LYS A 9 -36.67 13.44 -14.50
C LYS A 9 -36.59 14.91 -14.07
N LYS A 10 -35.55 15.19 -13.27
CA LYS A 10 -34.52 16.15 -13.68
C LYS A 10 -33.17 15.46 -13.47
N GLU A 11 -32.69 14.81 -14.52
CA GLU A 11 -31.32 14.33 -14.61
C GLU A 11 -30.40 15.56 -14.54
N SER A 12 -30.03 15.95 -13.32
CA SER A 12 -28.81 16.73 -13.14
C SER A 12 -27.67 15.89 -13.69
N PHE A 13 -26.77 16.52 -14.42
CA PHE A 13 -25.53 16.00 -15.05
C PHE A 13 -24.69 15.01 -14.22
N LEU A 14 -25.01 14.81 -12.94
CA LEU A 14 -24.39 13.92 -11.97
C LEU A 14 -25.35 12.81 -11.52
N GLY A 15 -25.72 11.93 -12.46
CA GLY A 15 -26.56 10.75 -12.23
C GLY A 15 -26.01 9.78 -11.17
N ASN A 16 -26.89 8.92 -10.67
CA ASN A 16 -26.68 7.93 -9.61
C ASN A 16 -25.39 7.10 -9.75
N TYR A 17 -24.61 7.05 -8.65
CA TYR A 17 -23.30 6.41 -8.39
C TYR A 17 -22.04 7.11 -9.00
N GLY A 18 -20.98 7.40 -8.21
CA GLY A 18 -19.67 7.62 -8.86
C GLY A 18 -18.45 8.16 -8.12
N LEU A 19 -18.57 8.83 -6.96
CA LEU A 19 -17.48 9.30 -6.09
C LEU A 19 -18.04 9.37 -4.68
N ASP A 20 -17.62 8.49 -3.76
CA ASP A 20 -18.17 8.47 -2.40
C ASP A 20 -18.01 9.85 -1.71
N THR A 21 -18.97 10.22 -0.87
CA THR A 21 -18.98 11.52 -0.16
C THR A 21 -17.64 11.78 0.56
N ALA A 22 -16.99 10.72 1.05
CA ALA A 22 -15.69 10.79 1.69
C ALA A 22 -14.57 11.20 0.71
N THR A 23 -14.61 10.75 -0.54
CA THR A 23 -13.63 11.08 -1.57
C THR A 23 -13.82 12.53 -2.03
N LYS A 24 -15.07 12.97 -2.21
CA LYS A 24 -15.35 14.40 -2.47
C LYS A 24 -14.84 15.27 -1.33
N LEU A 25 -15.06 14.83 -0.09
CA LEU A 25 -14.55 15.52 1.09
C LEU A 25 -13.01 15.48 1.15
N ALA A 26 -12.36 14.38 0.74
CA ALA A 26 -10.90 14.31 0.66
C ALA A 26 -10.32 15.29 -0.37
N VAL A 27 -10.97 15.42 -1.53
CA VAL A 27 -10.62 16.43 -2.55
C VAL A 27 -10.78 17.85 -1.98
N PHE A 28 -11.93 18.15 -1.37
CA PHE A 28 -12.17 19.45 -0.74
C PHE A 28 -11.12 19.77 0.33
N LEU A 29 -10.88 18.83 1.26
CA LEU A 29 -9.95 19.00 2.37
C LEU A 29 -8.49 19.03 1.94
N HIS A 30 -8.14 18.48 0.77
CA HIS A 30 -6.78 18.60 0.25
C HIS A 30 -6.40 20.07 0.02
N THR A 31 -7.35 20.88 -0.46
CA THR A 31 -7.16 22.31 -0.75
C THR A 31 -7.65 23.23 0.37
N PHE A 32 -8.36 22.69 1.36
CA PHE A 32 -9.00 23.50 2.39
C PHE A 32 -7.97 24.07 3.37
N PRO A 33 -7.89 25.40 3.54
CA PRO A 33 -7.03 26.00 4.56
C PRO A 33 -7.50 25.57 5.95
N ASN A 34 -6.57 25.32 6.87
CA ASN A 34 -6.88 24.89 8.24
C ASN A 34 -7.68 23.57 8.33
N ARG A 35 -7.42 22.61 7.42
CA ARG A 35 -8.00 21.24 7.45
C ARG A 35 -8.01 20.62 8.85
N GLU A 36 -6.93 20.76 9.61
CA GLU A 36 -6.82 20.17 10.95
C GLU A 36 -7.89 20.70 11.90
N GLU A 37 -8.14 22.01 11.88
CA GLU A 37 -9.15 22.62 12.73
C GLU A 37 -10.56 22.24 12.30
N PHE A 38 -10.81 22.16 10.99
CA PHE A 38 -12.07 21.64 10.45
C PHE A 38 -12.34 20.20 10.93
N LEU A 39 -11.35 19.31 10.83
CA LEU A 39 -11.49 17.92 11.25
C LEU A 39 -11.65 17.77 12.77
N LYS A 40 -11.17 18.72 13.58
CA LYS A 40 -11.39 18.75 15.03
C LYS A 40 -12.82 19.18 15.38
N ARG A 41 -13.33 20.23 14.74
CA ARG A 41 -14.63 20.84 15.09
C ARG A 41 -15.82 20.14 14.44
N TYR A 42 -15.67 19.67 13.21
CA TYR A 42 -16.77 19.04 12.49
C TYR A 42 -17.02 17.63 13.03
N PRO A 43 -18.28 17.23 13.30
CA PRO A 43 -18.61 15.97 13.96
C PRO A 43 -18.49 14.76 13.01
N LEU A 44 -17.30 14.52 12.46
CA LEU A 44 -16.97 13.30 11.72
C LEU A 44 -16.62 12.18 12.72
N GLY A 45 -17.04 10.95 12.42
CA GLY A 45 -16.55 9.79 13.16
C GLY A 45 -15.05 9.55 12.94
N GLU A 46 -14.35 9.03 13.95
CA GLU A 46 -12.89 8.80 13.90
C GLU A 46 -12.44 7.94 12.71
N LYS A 47 -13.24 6.93 12.35
CA LYS A 47 -12.98 6.10 11.16
C LYS A 47 -12.91 6.94 9.88
N LEU A 48 -13.83 7.89 9.73
CA LEU A 48 -13.88 8.77 8.56
C LEU A 48 -12.74 9.79 8.58
N LYS A 49 -12.45 10.42 9.73
CA LYS A 49 -11.28 11.32 9.88
C LYS A 49 -9.99 10.62 9.47
N ARG A 50 -9.77 9.39 9.98
CA ARG A 50 -8.62 8.56 9.62
C ARG A 50 -8.57 8.26 8.12
N PHE A 51 -9.71 7.89 7.52
CA PHE A 51 -9.80 7.63 6.09
C PHE A 51 -9.41 8.87 5.26
N LEU A 52 -9.94 10.05 5.59
CA LEU A 52 -9.63 11.29 4.90
C LEU A 52 -8.15 11.66 5.01
N ASN A 53 -7.60 11.58 6.23
CA ASN A 53 -6.19 11.88 6.47
C ASN A 53 -5.25 10.93 5.71
N LEU A 54 -5.50 9.61 5.75
CA LEU A 54 -4.66 8.64 5.06
C LEU A 54 -4.79 8.72 3.54
N SER A 55 -5.96 9.13 3.02
CA SER A 55 -6.15 9.37 1.59
C SER A 55 -5.34 10.57 1.11
N ILE A 56 -5.37 11.69 1.86
CA ILE A 56 -4.61 12.89 1.49
C ILE A 56 -3.10 12.66 1.70
N GLU A 57 -2.71 12.00 2.78
CA GLU A 57 -1.31 11.62 3.05
C GLU A 57 -0.78 10.70 1.96
N GLY A 58 -1.52 9.65 1.59
CA GLY A 58 -1.12 8.74 0.52
C GLY A 58 -0.91 9.48 -0.80
N PHE A 59 -1.78 10.45 -1.12
CA PHE A 59 -1.56 11.32 -2.29
C PHE A 59 -0.28 12.17 -2.17
N GLN A 60 0.04 12.74 -1.00
CA GLN A 60 1.31 13.47 -0.83
C GLN A 60 2.53 12.57 -1.03
N VAL A 61 2.51 11.36 -0.44
CA VAL A 61 3.59 10.38 -0.58
C VAL A 61 3.73 9.92 -2.03
N LEU A 62 2.61 9.73 -2.75
CA LEU A 62 2.61 9.36 -4.16
C LEU A 62 3.39 10.37 -5.03
N LYS A 63 3.24 11.67 -4.75
CA LYS A 63 3.93 12.73 -5.50
C LYS A 63 5.45 12.63 -5.38
N THR A 64 5.95 12.17 -4.25
CA THR A 64 7.39 12.02 -3.99
C THR A 64 7.88 10.59 -4.22
N LEU A 65 7.01 9.66 -4.61
CA LEU A 65 7.34 8.25 -4.75
C LEU A 65 8.38 8.03 -5.87
N PRO A 66 9.49 7.32 -5.60
CA PRO A 66 10.49 6.98 -6.60
C PRO A 66 9.91 6.27 -7.83
N SER A 67 10.51 6.49 -8.99
CA SER A 67 9.95 6.02 -10.27
C SER A 67 10.15 4.52 -10.53
N LYS A 68 11.14 3.87 -9.91
CA LYS A 68 11.56 2.49 -10.28
C LYS A 68 11.73 1.51 -9.10
N GLY A 69 11.46 1.91 -7.86
CA GLY A 69 11.71 1.05 -6.69
C GLY A 69 10.55 0.10 -6.40
N VAL A 70 10.78 -1.22 -6.55
CA VAL A 70 9.80 -2.25 -6.13
C VAL A 70 9.56 -2.19 -4.61
N LYS A 71 10.61 -1.93 -3.83
CA LYS A 71 10.52 -1.72 -2.38
C LYS A 71 9.62 -0.54 -2.03
N ASP A 72 9.79 0.59 -2.71
CA ASP A 72 8.98 1.79 -2.44
C ASP A 72 7.51 1.55 -2.77
N LEU A 73 7.23 0.86 -3.88
CA LEU A 73 5.87 0.46 -4.25
C LEU A 73 5.27 -0.55 -3.25
N HIS A 74 6.09 -1.48 -2.74
CA HIS A 74 5.67 -2.42 -1.70
C HIS A 74 5.25 -1.70 -0.41
N GLU A 75 6.12 -0.83 0.11
CA GLU A 75 5.86 -0.06 1.33
C GLU A 75 4.65 0.87 1.17
N TYR A 76 4.55 1.52 0.01
CA TYR A 76 3.41 2.35 -0.32
C TYR A 76 2.10 1.56 -0.27
N LEU A 77 2.03 0.40 -0.94
CA LEU A 77 0.83 -0.43 -0.98
C LEU A 77 0.50 -1.07 0.37
N LYS A 78 1.51 -1.47 1.15
CA LYS A 78 1.36 -1.99 2.52
C LYS A 78 0.61 -1.00 3.41
N ARG A 79 0.87 0.30 3.23
CA ARG A 79 0.22 1.36 4.01
C ARG A 79 -1.09 1.87 3.39
N PHE A 80 -1.12 2.07 2.07
CA PHE A 80 -2.17 2.84 1.41
C PHE A 80 -3.13 2.04 0.53
N SER A 81 -2.98 0.71 0.43
CA SER A 81 -3.88 -0.12 -0.40
C SER A 81 -5.39 0.08 -0.14
N PRO A 82 -5.88 0.32 1.10
CA PRO A 82 -7.31 0.57 1.33
C PRO A 82 -7.79 1.95 0.85
N TYR A 83 -6.87 2.87 0.54
CA TYR A 83 -7.16 4.26 0.19
C TYR A 83 -6.83 4.58 -1.28
N LEU A 84 -6.54 3.56 -2.10
CA LEU A 84 -6.13 3.79 -3.50
C LEU A 84 -7.17 4.55 -4.32
N TYR A 85 -8.46 4.32 -4.07
CA TYR A 85 -9.51 5.01 -4.83
C TYR A 85 -9.47 6.55 -4.64
N PRO A 86 -9.59 7.10 -3.41
CA PRO A 86 -9.51 8.56 -3.23
C PRO A 86 -8.13 9.13 -3.60
N ILE A 87 -7.05 8.38 -3.37
CA ILE A 87 -5.71 8.77 -3.81
C ILE A 87 -5.65 8.92 -5.34
N GLY A 88 -6.22 7.98 -6.08
CA GLY A 88 -6.26 8.01 -7.55
C GLY A 88 -7.05 9.19 -8.09
N VAL A 89 -8.16 9.53 -7.43
CA VAL A 89 -8.97 10.71 -7.76
C VAL A 89 -8.17 12.00 -7.52
N LEU A 90 -7.52 12.13 -6.36
CA LEU A 90 -6.61 13.25 -6.07
C LEU A 90 -5.49 13.33 -7.11
N ALA A 91 -4.86 12.20 -7.45
CA ALA A 91 -3.80 12.14 -8.45
C ALA A 91 -4.27 12.57 -9.85
N LYS A 92 -5.51 12.22 -10.23
CA LYS A 92 -6.11 12.64 -11.49
C LYS A 92 -6.39 14.14 -11.53
N ILE A 93 -6.89 14.71 -10.44
CA ILE A 93 -7.25 16.13 -10.36
C ILE A 93 -6.02 17.03 -10.25
N TYR A 94 -5.05 16.67 -9.42
CA TYR A 94 -3.93 17.53 -9.04
C TYR A 94 -2.59 17.16 -9.72
N GLY A 95 -2.64 16.36 -10.79
CA GLY A 95 -1.47 16.12 -11.65
C GLY A 95 -0.42 15.18 -11.06
N ALA A 96 -0.80 13.93 -10.81
CA ALA A 96 0.13 12.82 -10.47
C ALA A 96 -0.39 11.44 -10.95
N TYR A 97 -1.28 11.43 -11.94
CA TYR A 97 -1.98 10.21 -12.36
C TYR A 97 -1.03 9.19 -12.99
N ASP A 98 0.01 9.63 -13.71
CA ASP A 98 1.08 8.77 -14.23
C ASP A 98 1.73 7.93 -13.11
N ARG A 99 1.97 8.55 -11.94
CA ARG A 99 2.53 7.87 -10.77
C ARG A 99 1.53 6.89 -10.18
N PHE A 100 0.26 7.28 -10.12
CA PHE A 100 -0.82 6.43 -9.64
C PHE A 100 -1.00 5.18 -10.54
N GLU A 101 -0.93 5.35 -11.86
CA GLU A 101 -1.02 4.24 -12.81
C GLU A 101 0.08 3.20 -12.54
N ARG A 102 1.32 3.62 -12.26
CA ARG A 102 2.38 2.68 -11.87
C ARG A 102 2.00 1.86 -10.63
N VAL A 103 1.42 2.50 -9.62
CA VAL A 103 0.96 1.82 -8.40
C VAL A 103 -0.13 0.80 -8.74
N ILE A 104 -1.11 1.17 -9.56
CA ILE A 104 -2.21 0.27 -9.95
C ILE A 104 -1.71 -0.90 -10.82
N HIS A 105 -0.79 -0.65 -11.76
CA HIS A 105 -0.17 -1.71 -12.55
C HIS A 105 0.61 -2.70 -11.67
N PHE A 106 1.32 -2.20 -10.67
CA PHE A 106 2.06 -3.03 -9.72
C PHE A 106 1.14 -3.75 -8.72
N TYR A 107 -0.03 -3.17 -8.38
CA TYR A 107 -0.95 -3.69 -7.38
C TYR A 107 -1.40 -5.13 -7.64
N ARG A 108 -1.62 -5.53 -8.90
CA ARG A 108 -1.97 -6.91 -9.24
C ARG A 108 -0.90 -7.90 -8.77
N ARG A 109 0.36 -7.63 -9.10
CA ARG A 109 1.50 -8.44 -8.66
C ARG A 109 1.65 -8.37 -7.15
N TRP A 110 1.50 -7.19 -6.56
CA TRP A 110 1.57 -7.04 -5.11
C TRP A 110 0.52 -7.88 -4.38
N LYS A 111 -0.72 -7.91 -4.86
CA LYS A 111 -1.80 -8.71 -4.26
C LYS A 111 -1.50 -10.22 -4.28
N GLU A 112 -0.82 -10.67 -5.33
CA GLU A 112 -0.46 -12.09 -5.51
C GLU A 112 0.79 -12.49 -4.72
N TYR A 113 1.82 -11.64 -4.67
CA TYR A 113 3.16 -12.00 -4.17
C TYR A 113 3.61 -11.25 -2.90
N SER A 114 2.76 -10.42 -2.29
CA SER A 114 3.07 -9.70 -1.03
C SER A 114 3.12 -10.62 0.20
N LYS A 115 2.62 -11.85 0.09
CA LYS A 115 2.73 -12.86 1.15
C LYS A 115 3.93 -13.76 0.85
N PRO A 116 4.79 -14.05 1.83
CA PRO A 116 5.94 -14.91 1.63
C PRO A 116 5.49 -16.35 1.36
N LEU A 117 6.17 -17.03 0.42
CA LEU A 117 5.90 -18.41 0.02
C LEU A 117 6.26 -19.44 1.12
N ILE A 118 7.10 -19.03 2.07
CA ILE A 118 7.42 -19.79 3.28
C ILE A 118 7.29 -18.89 4.51
N GLY A 119 6.75 -19.43 5.60
CA GLY A 119 6.52 -18.68 6.84
C GLY A 119 7.77 -18.62 7.75
N GLY A 120 7.73 -17.75 8.76
CA GLY A 120 8.84 -17.60 9.72
C GLY A 120 9.22 -18.90 10.46
N ARG A 121 8.24 -19.76 10.78
CA ARG A 121 8.50 -21.09 11.36
C ARG A 121 9.28 -22.01 10.42
N GLU A 122 8.94 -21.98 9.13
CA GLU A 122 9.67 -22.76 8.12
C GLU A 122 11.10 -22.24 7.97
N ILE A 123 11.30 -20.92 8.00
CA ILE A 123 12.63 -20.29 7.94
C ILE A 123 13.47 -20.69 9.15
N ILE A 124 12.90 -20.62 10.36
CA ILE A 124 13.55 -21.06 11.61
C ILE A 124 14.02 -22.51 11.49
N HIS A 125 13.15 -23.41 11.02
CA HIS A 125 13.49 -24.83 10.88
C HIS A 125 14.52 -25.07 9.77
N LEU A 126 14.38 -24.41 8.62
CA LEU A 126 15.28 -24.51 7.47
C LEU A 126 16.71 -24.06 7.81
N LEU A 127 16.82 -23.01 8.62
CA LEU A 127 18.10 -22.37 8.95
C LEU A 127 18.68 -22.82 10.30
N GLY A 128 17.90 -23.51 11.14
CA GLY A 128 18.32 -23.91 12.48
C GLY A 128 18.56 -22.73 13.43
N ILE A 129 17.90 -21.58 13.20
CA ILE A 129 18.09 -20.36 14.00
C ILE A 129 16.99 -20.20 15.06
N LYS A 130 17.27 -19.42 16.12
CA LYS A 130 16.24 -19.05 17.10
C LYS A 130 15.31 -17.96 16.54
N PRO A 131 14.05 -17.90 17.01
CA PRO A 131 13.18 -16.76 16.74
C PRO A 131 13.88 -15.44 17.09
N SER A 132 13.97 -14.52 16.13
CA SER A 132 14.70 -13.26 16.27
C SER A 132 14.24 -12.24 15.21
N PRO A 133 14.55 -10.94 15.38
CA PRO A 133 14.25 -9.90 14.38
C PRO A 133 14.78 -10.22 12.98
N LEU A 134 15.90 -10.94 12.89
CA LEU A 134 16.49 -11.42 11.64
C LEU A 134 15.49 -12.24 10.80
N VAL A 135 14.63 -13.04 11.42
CA VAL A 135 13.59 -13.80 10.69
C VAL A 135 12.63 -12.86 9.97
N GLY A 136 12.28 -11.73 10.59
CA GLY A 136 11.46 -10.70 9.97
C GLY A 136 12.16 -10.02 8.79
N GLU A 137 13.45 -9.73 8.92
CA GLU A 137 14.25 -9.17 7.82
C GLU A 137 14.37 -10.12 6.63
N ILE A 138 14.55 -11.42 6.90
CA ILE A 138 14.58 -12.45 5.86
C ILE A 138 13.22 -12.55 5.16
N LEU A 139 12.11 -12.52 5.91
CA LEU A 139 10.77 -12.53 5.33
C LEU A 139 10.55 -11.31 4.43
N GLU A 140 10.98 -10.13 4.85
CA GLU A 140 10.87 -8.90 4.06
C GLU A 140 11.72 -8.98 2.77
N LYS A 141 12.98 -9.43 2.87
CA LYS A 141 13.85 -9.68 1.70
C LYS A 141 13.23 -10.69 0.74
N LEU A 142 12.60 -11.75 1.26
CA LEU A 142 11.92 -12.77 0.46
C LEU A 142 10.71 -12.18 -0.28
N VAL A 143 9.86 -11.40 0.40
CA VAL A 143 8.71 -10.72 -0.23
C VAL A 143 9.17 -9.80 -1.35
N LEU A 144 10.24 -9.02 -1.14
CA LEU A 144 10.80 -8.17 -2.19
C LEU A 144 11.30 -8.99 -3.39
N ALA A 145 12.03 -10.09 -3.15
CA ALA A 145 12.49 -10.97 -4.23
C ALA A 145 11.32 -11.60 -5.01
N GLN A 146 10.23 -11.94 -4.34
CA GLN A 146 9.00 -12.42 -4.98
C GLN A 146 8.34 -11.33 -5.85
N LEU A 147 8.24 -10.11 -5.33
CA LEU A 147 7.67 -8.96 -6.05
C LEU A 147 8.50 -8.52 -7.25
N GLU A 148 9.82 -8.74 -7.19
CA GLU A 148 10.74 -8.55 -8.31
C GLU A 148 10.67 -9.70 -9.33
N GLY A 149 9.97 -10.80 -9.01
CA GLY A 149 9.88 -11.99 -9.87
C GLY A 149 11.12 -12.88 -9.85
N LYS A 150 12.04 -12.67 -8.90
CA LYS A 150 13.26 -13.48 -8.69
C LYS A 150 12.95 -14.81 -8.01
N VAL A 151 11.87 -14.87 -7.24
CA VAL A 151 11.39 -16.07 -6.54
C VAL A 151 9.91 -16.26 -6.85
N LYS A 152 9.55 -17.42 -7.38
CA LYS A 152 8.19 -17.75 -7.82
C LYS A 152 7.66 -19.03 -7.16
N THR A 153 8.56 -19.92 -6.71
CA THR A 153 8.17 -21.22 -6.15
C THR A 153 8.66 -21.40 -4.71
N LYS A 154 8.01 -22.31 -3.98
CA LYS A 154 8.40 -22.64 -2.60
C LYS A 154 9.85 -23.15 -2.52
N LYS A 155 10.29 -23.92 -3.52
CA LYS A 155 11.66 -24.43 -3.59
C LYS A 155 12.67 -23.30 -3.79
N GLU A 156 12.42 -22.40 -4.74
CA GLU A 156 13.23 -21.19 -4.95
C GLU A 156 13.28 -20.31 -3.69
N ALA A 157 12.17 -20.20 -2.95
CA ALA A 157 12.14 -19.45 -1.69
C ALA A 157 13.05 -20.06 -0.62
N GLN A 158 13.05 -21.39 -0.49
CA GLN A 158 13.97 -22.09 0.42
C GLN A 158 15.43 -21.89 0.03
N GLU A 159 15.75 -21.98 -1.27
CA GLU A 159 17.11 -21.74 -1.78
C GLU A 159 17.54 -20.28 -1.57
N PHE A 160 16.67 -19.32 -1.87
CA PHE A 160 16.90 -17.89 -1.65
C PHE A 160 17.23 -17.59 -0.19
N VAL A 161 16.43 -18.13 0.75
CA VAL A 161 16.63 -17.93 2.18
C VAL A 161 17.94 -18.55 2.68
N LYS A 162 18.32 -19.73 2.18
CA LYS A 162 19.63 -20.33 2.50
C LYS A 162 20.79 -19.46 2.01
N ASN A 163 20.69 -18.94 0.78
CA ASN A 163 21.74 -18.11 0.17
C ASN A 163 21.98 -16.78 0.90
N LEU A 164 20.94 -16.20 1.51
CA LEU A 164 21.07 -14.98 2.30
C LEU A 164 22.03 -15.12 3.49
N LEU A 165 22.07 -16.27 4.16
CA LEU A 165 22.98 -16.48 5.29
C LEU A 165 24.45 -16.61 4.85
N TYR A 166 24.70 -17.28 3.72
CA TYR A 166 26.06 -17.40 3.20
C TYR A 166 26.64 -16.02 2.84
N ALA A 167 25.85 -15.18 2.19
CA ALA A 167 26.25 -13.81 1.84
C ALA A 167 26.48 -12.88 3.05
N GLU A 168 25.86 -13.16 4.20
CA GLU A 168 26.11 -12.42 5.45
C GLU A 168 27.34 -12.93 6.20
N LYS A 169 27.64 -14.24 6.13
CA LYS A 169 28.88 -14.82 6.67
C LYS A 169 30.13 -14.33 5.92
N ASP A 170 30.04 -14.19 4.60
CA ASP A 170 31.15 -13.69 3.78
C ASP A 170 31.44 -12.19 3.98
N LYS A 171 30.46 -11.42 4.49
CA LYS A 171 30.67 -10.02 4.91
C LYS A 171 31.20 -9.89 6.34
N GLY A 172 31.26 -11.00 7.10
CA GLY A 172 31.61 -11.04 8.52
C GLY A 172 32.89 -11.81 8.87
N GLY A 173 33.65 -12.32 7.90
CA GLY A 173 34.98 -12.92 8.13
C GLY A 173 35.98 -12.24 7.19
N ASN A 174 36.94 -11.47 7.69
CA ASN A 174 38.13 -12.06 8.26
C ASN A 174 38.73 -11.20 9.40
N PRO A 175 38.81 -11.68 10.66
CA PRO A 175 39.86 -11.27 11.57
C PRO A 175 41.01 -12.28 11.57
N LYS A 176 42.15 -11.79 11.06
CA LYS A 176 43.54 -12.09 11.46
C LYS A 176 44.08 -13.50 11.19
N GLU A 177 45.00 -13.55 10.22
CA GLU A 177 46.28 -14.28 10.41
C GLU A 177 47.10 -13.59 11.52
#